data_AF-A0A3D0N4K4-F1
#
_entry.id   AF-A0A3D0N4K4-F1
#
_cell.length_a   1.000
_cell.length_b   1.000
_cell.length_c   1.000
_cell.angle_alpha   90.00
_cell.angle_beta   90.00
_cell.angle_gamma   90.00
#
_symmetry.space_group_name_H-M   'P 1'
#
loop_
_entity.id
_entity.type
_entity.pdbx_description
1 polymer ?
#
loop_
_entity_poly.entity_id
_entity_poly.type
_entity_poly.pdbx_seq_one_letter_code
_entity_poly.pdbx_strand_id
1 'polypeptide(L)'
;MLRWLRRTPDPKVLVIGLDGVPHSLLTKLIDGGEVPNLAAIAASGELRCAESTQPTVSCAAWTSFTTGVNPGAHGVYGFVDRTPGTYQQYITGSNYVRSPQIWRTLSDRGRRVIVMNVPVSTPPPEVNGFLVSGFLAPSLDGATHPRELRRRLERHGYRIDI
;
A
#
# COMPACT_ATOMS: atom_id res chain seq x y z
N MET A 1 18.90 8.20 -40.45
CA MET A 1 17.48 7.80 -40.64
C MET A 1 17.17 6.61 -39.72
N LEU A 2 16.82 6.82 -38.45
CA LEU A 2 16.57 5.74 -37.46
C LEU A 2 15.41 6.16 -36.51
N ARG A 3 14.22 6.36 -37.07
CA ARG A 3 13.03 6.89 -36.35
C ARG A 3 12.09 5.80 -35.82
N TRP A 4 12.48 4.52 -35.86
CA TRP A 4 11.56 3.37 -35.77
C TRP A 4 11.68 2.46 -34.54
N LEU A 5 12.58 2.72 -33.60
CA LEU A 5 12.60 2.02 -32.30
C LEU A 5 11.79 2.77 -31.22
N ARG A 6 10.58 3.26 -31.56
CA ARG A 6 9.66 3.74 -30.53
C ARG A 6 9.09 2.53 -29.81
N ARG A 7 9.78 2.11 -28.74
CA ARG A 7 9.22 1.24 -27.71
C ARG A 7 7.90 1.89 -27.27
N THR A 8 6.77 1.21 -27.49
CA THR A 8 5.51 1.63 -26.86
C THR A 8 5.76 1.71 -25.36
N PRO A 9 5.35 2.81 -24.68
CA PRO A 9 5.54 2.90 -23.24
C PRO A 9 4.89 1.68 -22.59
N ASP A 10 5.60 1.04 -21.65
CA ASP A 10 5.00 -0.06 -20.88
C ASP A 10 3.69 0.45 -20.21
N PRO A 11 2.63 -0.37 -20.17
CA PRO A 11 1.38 0.03 -19.57
C PRO A 11 1.59 0.40 -18.09
N LYS A 12 0.92 1.48 -17.66
CA LYS A 12 0.94 1.90 -16.26
C LYS A 12 -0.14 1.12 -15.50
N VAL A 13 0.22 0.66 -14.30
CA VAL A 13 -0.71 -0.03 -13.39
C VAL A 13 -1.02 0.90 -12.22
N LEU A 14 -2.30 1.04 -11.89
CA LEU A 14 -2.79 1.72 -10.70
C LEU A 14 -3.50 0.70 -9.81
N VAL A 15 -3.16 0.69 -8.53
CA VAL A 15 -3.89 -0.08 -7.53
C VAL A 15 -4.41 0.88 -6.47
N ILE A 16 -5.71 0.78 -6.19
CA ILE A 16 -6.39 1.53 -5.15
C ILE A 16 -6.92 0.50 -4.16
N GLY A 17 -6.50 0.60 -2.90
CA GLY A 17 -7.07 -0.20 -1.83
C GLY A 17 -8.01 0.65 -0.99
N LEU A 18 -9.15 0.07 -0.62
CA LEU A 18 -10.16 0.68 0.24
C LEU A 18 -10.21 -0.12 1.54
N ASP A 19 -9.74 0.46 2.64
CA ASP A 19 -9.72 -0.23 3.94
C ASP A 19 -11.16 -0.39 4.48
N GLY A 20 -11.45 -1.54 5.09
CA GLY A 20 -12.75 -1.81 5.70
C GLY A 20 -13.93 -1.96 4.73
N VAL A 21 -13.69 -2.19 3.43
CA VAL A 21 -14.76 -2.32 2.42
C VAL A 21 -14.94 -3.80 2.01
N PRO A 22 -15.85 -4.55 2.65
CA PRO A 22 -16.16 -5.91 2.21
C PRO A 22 -16.93 -5.90 0.88
N HIS A 23 -16.83 -7.00 0.14
CA HIS A 23 -17.53 -7.19 -1.13
C HIS A 23 -19.05 -6.93 -1.01
N SER A 24 -19.69 -7.43 0.04
CA SER A 24 -21.13 -7.27 0.27
C SER A 24 -21.56 -5.80 0.41
N LEU A 25 -20.75 -4.97 1.06
CA LEU A 25 -21.01 -3.53 1.16
C LEU A 25 -20.92 -2.87 -0.22
N LEU A 26 -19.86 -3.18 -0.96
CA LEU A 26 -19.66 -2.60 -2.29
C LEU A 26 -20.79 -2.99 -3.25
N THR A 27 -21.22 -4.25 -3.26
CA THR A 27 -22.38 -4.71 -4.05
C THR A 27 -23.64 -3.94 -3.68
N LYS A 28 -23.96 -3.81 -2.38
CA LYS A 28 -25.13 -3.06 -1.92
C LYS A 28 -25.12 -1.60 -2.39
N LEU A 29 -23.96 -0.93 -2.32
CA LEU A 29 -23.82 0.47 -2.75
C LEU A 29 -23.94 0.62 -4.27
N ILE A 30 -23.44 -0.35 -5.04
CA ILE A 30 -23.59 -0.40 -6.50
C ILE A 30 -25.06 -0.58 -6.87
N ASP A 31 -25.74 -1.56 -6.27
CA ASP A 31 -27.16 -1.85 -6.52
C ASP A 31 -28.06 -0.67 -6.13
N GLY A 32 -27.69 0.07 -5.07
CA GLY A 32 -28.37 1.30 -4.64
C GLY A 32 -28.07 2.53 -5.51
N GLY A 33 -27.14 2.45 -6.47
CA GLY A 33 -26.75 3.57 -7.33
C GLY A 33 -25.91 4.66 -6.63
N GLU A 34 -25.36 4.39 -5.45
CA GLU A 34 -24.65 5.38 -4.63
C GLU A 34 -23.19 5.63 -5.11
N VAL A 35 -22.60 4.64 -5.79
CA VAL A 35 -21.19 4.67 -6.25
C VAL A 35 -21.05 4.48 -7.76
N PRO A 36 -21.60 5.38 -8.59
CA PRO A 36 -21.71 5.19 -10.06
C PRO A 36 -20.35 4.95 -10.75
N ASN A 37 -19.28 5.58 -10.26
CA ASN A 37 -17.94 5.38 -10.82
C ASN A 37 -17.37 3.98 -10.51
N LEU A 38 -17.60 3.46 -9.30
CA LEU A 38 -17.18 2.09 -8.95
C LEU A 38 -18.03 1.05 -9.69
N ALA A 39 -19.32 1.32 -9.86
CA ALA A 39 -20.21 0.49 -10.68
C ALA A 39 -19.71 0.41 -12.14
N ALA A 40 -19.32 1.54 -12.73
CA ALA A 40 -18.77 1.57 -14.09
C ALA A 40 -17.45 0.78 -14.21
N ILE A 41 -16.56 0.89 -13.22
CA ILE A 41 -15.31 0.11 -13.18
C ILE A 41 -15.63 -1.39 -13.11
N ALA A 42 -16.50 -1.80 -12.18
CA ALA A 42 -16.91 -3.18 -12.00
C ALA A 42 -17.54 -3.77 -13.29
N ALA A 43 -18.40 -3.01 -13.97
CA ALA A 43 -19.05 -3.44 -15.22
C ALA A 43 -18.06 -3.54 -16.40
N SER A 44 -16.99 -2.75 -16.41
CA SER A 44 -15.95 -2.80 -17.46
C SER A 44 -14.90 -3.91 -17.25
N GLY A 45 -14.92 -4.56 -16.10
CA GLY A 45 -13.94 -5.56 -15.69
C GLY A 45 -14.58 -6.68 -14.88
N GLU A 46 -13.97 -7.01 -13.74
CA GLU A 46 -14.49 -8.04 -12.84
C GLU A 46 -14.56 -7.52 -11.40
N LEU A 47 -15.68 -7.78 -10.73
CA LEU A 47 -15.82 -7.64 -9.29
C LEU A 47 -15.92 -9.03 -8.67
N ARG A 48 -14.96 -9.38 -7.81
CA ARG A 48 -14.89 -10.68 -7.13
C ARG A 48 -14.69 -10.51 -5.64
N CYS A 49 -15.31 -11.40 -4.87
CA CYS A 49 -15.00 -11.54 -3.45
C CYS A 49 -13.61 -12.17 -3.30
N ALA A 50 -12.78 -11.59 -2.44
CA ALA A 50 -11.47 -12.11 -2.08
C ALA A 50 -11.43 -12.43 -0.58
N GLU A 51 -10.79 -13.53 -0.22
CA GLU A 51 -10.53 -13.86 1.17
C GLU A 51 -9.40 -12.99 1.71
N SER A 52 -9.59 -12.46 2.91
CA SER A 52 -8.56 -11.71 3.62
C SER A 52 -7.59 -12.65 4.33
N THR A 53 -6.57 -12.09 4.97
CA THR A 53 -5.60 -12.82 5.78
C THR A 53 -6.17 -13.25 7.11
N GLN A 54 -5.55 -14.26 7.73
CA GLN A 54 -5.72 -14.54 9.16
C GLN A 54 -4.42 -14.15 9.91
N PRO A 55 -4.45 -13.19 10.86
CA PRO A 55 -5.63 -12.44 11.34
C PRO A 55 -6.15 -11.39 10.36
N THR A 56 -7.46 -11.10 10.44
CA THR A 56 -8.17 -10.10 9.62
C THR A 56 -7.99 -8.68 10.16
N VAL A 57 -6.75 -8.28 10.43
CA VAL A 57 -6.36 -6.94 10.89
C VAL A 57 -5.62 -6.19 9.79
N SER A 58 -5.85 -4.88 9.65
CA SER A 58 -5.33 -4.08 8.54
C SER A 58 -3.80 -4.22 8.36
N CYS A 59 -3.00 -4.16 9.43
CA CYS A 59 -1.53 -4.34 9.30
C CYS A 59 -1.13 -5.67 8.65
N ALA A 60 -1.80 -6.76 9.01
CA ALA A 60 -1.52 -8.09 8.45
C ALA A 60 -2.00 -8.16 7.00
N ALA A 61 -3.24 -7.73 6.73
CA ALA A 61 -3.84 -7.74 5.41
C ALA A 61 -3.06 -6.90 4.39
N TRP A 62 -2.72 -5.65 4.73
CA TRP A 62 -1.94 -4.77 3.86
C TRP A 62 -0.50 -5.28 3.66
N THR A 63 0.12 -5.84 4.70
CA THR A 63 1.47 -6.42 4.53
C THR A 63 1.43 -7.67 3.64
N SER A 64 0.42 -8.53 3.78
CA SER A 64 0.24 -9.67 2.87
C SER A 64 -0.03 -9.22 1.43
N PHE A 65 -0.91 -8.25 1.23
CA PHE A 65 -1.18 -7.67 -0.09
C PHE A 65 0.09 -7.14 -0.76
N THR A 66 0.94 -6.45 0.01
CA THR A 66 2.15 -5.81 -0.54
C THR A 66 3.32 -6.77 -0.72
N THR A 67 3.35 -7.90 -0.01
CA THR A 67 4.44 -8.88 -0.09
C THR A 67 4.08 -10.14 -0.87
N GLY A 68 2.81 -10.40 -1.10
CA GLY A 68 2.31 -11.60 -1.79
C GLY A 68 2.41 -12.89 -0.95
N VAL A 69 2.66 -12.79 0.35
CA VAL A 69 2.77 -13.95 1.27
C VAL A 69 1.90 -13.74 2.51
N ASN A 70 1.65 -14.80 3.29
CA ASN A 70 0.82 -14.72 4.49
C ASN A 70 1.58 -14.17 5.73
N PRO A 71 0.87 -13.89 6.85
CA PRO A 71 1.49 -13.37 8.08
C PRO A 71 2.61 -14.22 8.68
N GLY A 72 2.55 -15.55 8.51
CA GLY A 72 3.63 -16.46 8.91
C GLY A 72 4.96 -16.13 8.22
N ALA A 73 4.91 -15.79 6.93
CA ALA A 73 6.10 -15.47 6.17
C ALA A 73 6.60 -14.04 6.45
N HIS A 74 5.75 -13.02 6.25
CA HIS A 74 6.19 -11.62 6.38
C HIS A 74 6.34 -11.15 7.84
N GLY A 75 5.78 -11.88 8.81
CA GLY A 75 6.02 -11.66 10.25
C GLY A 75 5.26 -10.51 10.89
N VAL A 76 4.19 -10.01 10.25
CA VAL A 76 3.36 -8.91 10.78
C VAL A 76 2.00 -9.48 11.16
N TYR A 77 1.69 -9.49 12.46
CA TYR A 77 0.44 -10.04 13.00
C TYR A 77 -0.48 -8.98 13.61
N GLY A 78 0.08 -7.83 13.99
CA GLY A 78 -0.62 -6.74 14.67
C GLY A 78 0.09 -5.39 14.50
N PHE A 79 -0.60 -4.31 14.84
CA PHE A 79 -0.01 -2.96 14.89
C PHE A 79 0.95 -2.80 16.08
N VAL A 80 0.67 -3.53 17.16
CA VAL A 80 1.56 -3.70 18.30
C VAL A 80 1.87 -5.18 18.40
N ASP A 81 3.15 -5.51 18.48
CA ASP A 81 3.64 -6.87 18.62
C ASP A 81 4.69 -6.94 19.74
N ARG A 82 5.21 -8.14 20.04
CA ARG A 82 6.10 -8.41 21.15
C ARG A 82 7.44 -8.92 20.68
N THR A 83 8.51 -8.46 21.31
CA THR A 83 9.86 -8.98 21.06
C THR A 83 9.93 -10.43 21.55
N PRO A 84 10.27 -11.40 20.66
CA PRO A 84 10.33 -12.81 21.03
C PRO A 84 11.21 -13.06 22.26
N GLY A 85 10.74 -13.91 23.17
CA GLY A 85 11.44 -14.21 24.42
C GLY A 85 11.31 -13.15 25.51
N THR A 86 10.49 -12.11 25.31
CA THR A 86 10.30 -11.02 26.30
C THR A 86 8.83 -10.61 26.46
N TYR A 87 8.57 -9.72 27.41
CA TYR A 87 7.30 -8.99 27.56
C TYR A 87 7.31 -7.60 26.90
N GLN A 88 8.42 -7.21 26.27
CA GLN A 88 8.54 -5.90 25.64
C GLN A 88 7.69 -5.84 24.37
N GLN A 89 6.94 -4.75 24.22
CA GLN A 89 6.12 -4.47 23.05
C GLN A 89 6.82 -3.50 22.12
N TYR A 90 6.49 -3.57 20.83
CA TYR A 90 6.92 -2.61 19.82
C TYR A 90 5.78 -2.29 18.86
N ILE A 91 5.84 -1.11 18.23
CA ILE A 91 4.93 -0.73 17.15
C ILE A 91 5.50 -1.27 15.84
N THR A 92 4.69 -2.03 15.11
CA THR A 92 5.08 -2.61 13.83
C THR A 92 5.31 -1.53 12.77
N GLY A 93 6.16 -1.82 11.81
CA GLY A 93 6.54 -0.90 10.74
C GLY A 93 7.24 -1.64 9.60
N SER A 94 7.62 -0.91 8.55
CA SER A 94 8.27 -1.47 7.35
C SER A 94 9.56 -2.22 7.67
N ASN A 95 10.27 -1.82 8.71
CA ASN A 95 11.49 -2.47 9.20
C ASN A 95 11.26 -3.85 9.84
N TYR A 96 10.02 -4.17 10.22
CA TYR A 96 9.65 -5.47 10.78
C TYR A 96 9.11 -6.45 9.72
N VAL A 97 8.88 -5.98 8.50
CA VAL A 97 8.41 -6.81 7.39
C VAL A 97 9.56 -7.67 6.85
N ARG A 98 9.45 -8.99 6.98
CA ARG A 98 10.52 -9.95 6.59
C ARG A 98 10.54 -10.32 5.12
N SER A 99 9.54 -9.90 4.35
CA SER A 99 9.37 -10.24 2.94
C SER A 99 9.45 -8.99 2.06
N PRO A 100 10.00 -9.08 0.83
CA PRO A 100 10.12 -7.93 -0.05
C PRO A 100 8.73 -7.43 -0.48
N GLN A 101 8.49 -6.14 -0.25
CA GLN A 101 7.27 -5.48 -0.71
C GLN A 101 7.33 -5.20 -2.22
N ILE A 102 6.19 -5.21 -2.89
CA ILE A 102 6.06 -5.10 -4.35
C ILE A 102 6.76 -3.87 -4.91
N TRP A 103 6.73 -2.74 -4.19
CA TRP A 103 7.41 -1.52 -4.63
C TRP A 103 8.93 -1.60 -4.56
N ARG A 104 9.50 -2.34 -3.60
CA ARG A 104 10.95 -2.61 -3.58
C ARG A 104 11.32 -3.50 -4.76
N THR A 105 10.61 -4.62 -4.89
CA THR A 105 10.75 -5.58 -6.00
C THR A 105 10.66 -4.93 -7.39
N LEU A 106 9.76 -3.97 -7.58
CA LEU A 106 9.64 -3.20 -8.83
C LEU A 106 10.78 -2.18 -8.98
N SER A 107 11.14 -1.48 -7.90
CA SER A 107 12.25 -0.50 -7.91
C SER A 107 13.59 -1.15 -8.25
N ASP A 108 13.89 -2.31 -7.65
CA ASP A 108 15.11 -3.10 -7.88
C ASP A 108 15.21 -3.56 -9.34
N ARG A 109 14.07 -3.70 -10.02
CA ARG A 109 13.98 -3.99 -11.46
C ARG A 109 13.97 -2.73 -12.34
N GLY A 110 14.34 -1.58 -11.79
CA GLY A 110 14.41 -0.30 -12.51
C GLY A 110 13.05 0.29 -12.87
N ARG A 111 11.94 -0.21 -12.31
CA ARG A 111 10.61 0.35 -12.55
C ARG A 111 10.36 1.54 -11.65
N ARG A 112 9.72 2.58 -12.19
CA ARG A 112 9.31 3.74 -11.40
C ARG A 112 8.04 3.43 -10.63
N VAL A 113 8.03 3.68 -9.32
CA VAL A 113 6.89 3.42 -8.44
C VAL A 113 6.43 4.68 -7.69
N ILE A 114 5.14 4.72 -7.39
CA ILE A 114 4.51 5.75 -6.56
C ILE A 114 3.66 5.01 -5.53
N VAL A 115 3.94 5.22 -4.25
CA VAL A 115 3.20 4.60 -3.14
C VAL A 115 2.76 5.70 -2.19
N MET A 116 1.48 5.69 -1.81
CA MET A 116 0.91 6.68 -0.90
C MET A 116 -0.10 6.00 0.02
N ASN A 117 -0.06 6.32 1.32
CA ASN A 117 -1.04 5.88 2.32
C ASN A 117 -1.25 4.36 2.44
N VAL A 118 -0.19 3.57 2.23
CA VAL A 118 -0.25 2.13 2.49
C VAL A 118 0.17 1.87 3.95
N PRO A 119 -0.63 1.19 4.80
CA PRO A 119 -0.24 0.91 6.18
C PRO A 119 1.07 0.10 6.30
N VAL A 120 1.75 0.22 7.44
CA VAL A 120 3.01 -0.52 7.74
C VAL A 120 4.15 -0.18 6.75
N SER A 121 4.12 1.01 6.17
CA SER A 121 5.16 1.51 5.27
C SER A 121 6.12 2.49 5.93
N THR A 122 5.99 2.76 7.23
CA THR A 122 6.92 3.60 7.98
C THR A 122 7.99 2.77 8.72
N PRO A 123 9.27 3.17 8.75
CA PRO A 123 9.86 4.23 7.93
C PRO A 123 9.82 3.85 6.43
N PRO A 124 9.66 4.83 5.53
CA PRO A 124 9.54 4.59 4.09
C PRO A 124 10.85 4.02 3.54
N PRO A 125 10.83 2.87 2.83
CA PRO A 125 12.01 2.41 2.14
C PRO A 125 12.36 3.29 0.95
N GLU A 126 13.63 3.26 0.56
CA GLU A 126 14.05 3.84 -0.70
C GLU A 126 13.41 3.09 -1.88
N VAL A 127 12.90 3.85 -2.84
CA VAL A 127 12.30 3.35 -4.06
C VAL A 127 12.70 4.21 -5.26
N ASN A 128 12.67 3.63 -6.45
CA ASN A 128 12.83 4.37 -7.71
C ASN A 128 11.54 5.16 -7.98
N GLY A 129 11.41 6.34 -7.39
CA GLY A 129 10.19 7.14 -7.44
C GLY A 129 9.94 7.80 -6.10
N PHE A 130 8.72 7.66 -5.56
CA PHE A 130 8.44 8.17 -4.23
C PHE A 130 7.47 7.31 -3.43
N LEU A 131 7.61 7.41 -2.10
CA LEU A 131 6.75 6.75 -1.13
C LEU A 131 6.33 7.77 -0.07
N VAL A 132 5.04 7.82 0.23
CA VAL A 132 4.45 8.53 1.37
C VAL A 132 3.84 7.49 2.28
N SER A 133 4.38 7.35 3.49
CA SER A 133 3.93 6.33 4.43
C SER A 133 2.46 6.52 4.81
N GLY A 134 1.77 5.42 5.06
CA GLY A 134 0.41 5.43 5.58
C GLY A 134 0.36 5.33 7.11
N PHE A 135 -0.81 4.92 7.61
CA PHE A 135 -1.11 4.70 9.02
C PHE A 135 0.06 4.04 9.78
N LEU A 136 0.29 4.54 11.01
CA LEU A 136 1.47 4.38 11.90
C LEU A 136 2.59 5.43 11.72
N ALA A 137 2.56 6.23 10.66
CA ALA A 137 3.45 7.38 10.56
C ALA A 137 2.91 8.55 11.41
N PRO A 138 3.61 8.99 12.48
CA PRO A 138 3.07 9.98 13.41
C PRO A 138 3.02 11.39 12.84
N SER A 139 3.81 11.68 11.80
CA SER A 139 3.85 12.95 11.11
C SER A 139 4.47 12.78 9.71
N LEU A 140 4.46 13.84 8.90
CA LEU A 140 5.20 13.86 7.63
C LEU A 140 6.72 13.79 7.82
N ASP A 141 7.24 14.15 9.00
CA ASP A 141 8.65 14.03 9.28
C ASP A 141 9.05 12.56 9.43
N GLY A 142 9.98 12.11 8.58
CA GLY A 142 10.36 10.71 8.48
C GLY A 142 9.37 9.80 7.74
N ALA A 143 8.27 10.33 7.18
CA ALA A 143 7.25 9.53 6.49
C ALA A 143 7.30 9.62 4.95
N THR A 144 8.36 10.22 4.38
CA THR A 144 8.49 10.32 2.91
C THR A 144 9.85 9.85 2.41
N HIS A 145 9.82 9.21 1.24
CA HIS A 145 10.98 9.00 0.37
C HIS A 145 10.68 9.60 -1.01
N PRO A 146 11.56 10.43 -1.59
CA PRO A 146 12.69 11.08 -0.92
C PRO A 146 12.21 12.04 0.17
N ARG A 147 13.04 12.31 1.18
CA ARG A 147 12.66 13.11 2.37
C ARG A 147 12.19 14.51 2.02
N GLU A 148 12.69 15.09 0.93
CA GLU A 148 12.34 16.43 0.47
C GLU A 148 10.90 16.52 -0.03
N LEU A 149 10.27 15.39 -0.37
CA LEU A 149 8.86 15.35 -0.80
C LEU A 149 7.93 15.93 0.27
N ARG A 150 8.27 15.81 1.56
CA ARG A 150 7.50 16.40 2.67
C ARG A 150 7.18 17.89 2.44
N ARG A 151 8.16 18.68 1.96
CA ARG A 151 7.99 20.12 1.74
C ARG A 151 6.94 20.40 0.68
N ARG A 152 6.86 19.53 -0.34
CA ARG A 152 5.86 19.65 -1.39
C ARG A 152 4.47 19.27 -0.87
N LEU A 153 4.37 18.20 -0.09
CA LEU A 153 3.11 17.78 0.54
C LEU A 153 2.56 18.86 1.48
N GLU A 154 3.41 19.44 2.33
CA GLU A 154 3.05 20.55 3.23
C GLU A 154 2.52 21.77 2.48
N ARG A 155 3.19 22.19 1.40
CA ARG A 155 2.71 23.30 0.55
C ARG A 155 1.34 23.04 -0.09
N HIS A 156 1.00 21.78 -0.31
CA HIS A 156 -0.30 21.39 -0.86
C HIS A 156 -1.34 21.09 0.23
N GLY A 157 -1.03 21.35 1.50
CA GLY A 157 -1.96 21.10 2.61
C GLY A 157 -2.26 19.62 2.84
N TYR A 158 -1.36 18.73 2.42
CA TYR A 158 -1.52 17.30 2.61
C TYR A 158 -1.54 16.96 4.10
N ARG A 159 -2.49 16.11 4.50
CA ARG A 159 -2.62 15.59 5.86
C ARG A 159 -2.37 14.10 5.82
N ILE A 160 -1.45 13.64 6.66
CA ILE A 160 -1.20 12.21 6.81
C ILE A 160 -2.40 11.54 7.46
N ASP A 161 -2.61 10.29 7.11
CA ASP A 161 -3.59 9.42 7.74
C ASP A 161 -3.05 9.00 9.12
N ILE A 162 -3.71 9.44 10.20
CA ILE A 162 -3.30 9.26 11.61
C ILE A 162 -4.23 8.26 12.27
#